data_AF-A0A7J3J3T3-F1
#
_entry.id   AF-A0A7J3J3T3-F1
#
_cell.length_a   1.000
_cell.length_b   1.000
_cell.length_c   1.000
_cell.angle_alpha   90.00
_cell.angle_beta   90.00
_cell.angle_gamma   90.00
#
_symmetry.space_group_name_H-M   'P 1'
#
loop_
_entity.id
_entity.type
_entity.pdbx_description
1 polymer ?
#
loop_
_entity_poly.entity_id
_entity_poly.type
_entity_poly.pdbx_seq_one_letter_code
_entity_poly.pdbx_strand_id
1 'polypeptide(L)' 'MARLEDIQRVIDKLSKEDRRKLLHSLDHCLLMANKFEETGKAEHFVRMKSACESFLEELAKFEKQA' A
#
# COMPACT_ATOMS: atom_id res chain seq x y z
N MET A 1 0.04 -11.74 13.81
CA MET A 1 0.09 -12.25 12.42
C MET A 1 -1.31 -12.68 12.04
N ALA A 2 -1.88 -12.11 10.97
CA ALA A 2 -3.18 -12.56 10.46
C ALA A 2 -3.09 -13.99 9.94
N ARG A 3 -4.12 -14.82 10.15
CA ARG A 3 -4.15 -16.16 9.58
C ARG A 3 -4.48 -16.05 8.09
N LEU A 4 -3.97 -16.99 7.28
CA LEU A 4 -4.26 -17.01 5.84
C LEU A 4 -5.76 -17.01 5.54
N GLU A 5 -6.57 -17.65 6.40
CA GLU A 5 -8.03 -17.66 6.31
C GLU A 5 -8.66 -16.27 6.45
N ASP A 6 -8.12 -15.43 7.34
CA ASP A 6 -8.60 -14.06 7.55
C ASP A 6 -8.26 -13.18 6.33
N ILE A 7 -7.05 -13.35 5.78
CA ILE A 7 -6.61 -12.65 4.57
C ILE A 7 -7.43 -13.11 3.35
N GLN A 8 -7.76 -14.40 3.24
CA GLN A 8 -8.57 -14.91 2.13
C GLN A 8 -9.95 -14.26 2.11
N ARG A 9 -10.59 -14.06 3.28
CA ARG A 9 -11.88 -13.35 3.38
C ARG A 9 -11.82 -11.91 2.90
N VAL A 10 -10.70 -11.22 3.15
CA VAL A 10 -10.45 -9.87 2.62
C VAL A 10 -10.37 -9.94 1.10
N ILE A 11 -9.52 -10.83 0.56
CA ILE A 11 -9.26 -10.97 -0.87
C ILE A 11 -10.55 -11.31 -1.65
N ASP A 12 -11.39 -12.19 -1.12
CA ASP A 12 -12.65 -12.63 -1.74
C ASP A 12 -13.65 -11.48 -1.90
N LYS A 13 -13.58 -10.46 -1.02
CA LYS A 13 -14.43 -9.26 -1.07
C LYS A 13 -13.90 -8.18 -2.01
N LEU A 14 -12.64 -8.25 -2.45
CA LEU A 14 -12.06 -7.24 -3.33
C LEU A 14 -12.51 -7.43 -4.78
N SER A 15 -13.06 -6.37 -5.35
CA SER A 15 -13.26 -6.31 -6.79
C SER A 15 -11.91 -6.23 -7.53
N LYS A 16 -11.95 -6.43 -8.85
CA LYS A 16 -10.77 -6.22 -9.70
C LYS A 16 -10.28 -4.77 -9.62
N GLU A 17 -11.19 -3.82 -9.45
CA GLU A 17 -10.87 -2.40 -9.33
C GLU A 17 -10.20 -2.08 -7.99
N ASP A 18 -10.68 -2.66 -6.89
CA ASP A 18 -10.08 -2.50 -5.56
C ASP A 18 -8.64 -3.02 -5.55
N ARG A 19 -8.41 -4.22 -6.10
CA ARG A 19 -7.06 -4.76 -6.26
C ARG A 19 -6.18 -3.86 -7.11
N ARG A 20 -6.70 -3.29 -8.19
CA ARG A 20 -5.96 -2.36 -9.06
C ARG A 20 -5.58 -1.08 -8.32
N LYS A 21 -6.49 -0.53 -7.53
CA LYS A 21 -6.26 0.67 -6.71
C LYS A 21 -5.20 0.42 -5.64
N LEU A 22 -5.26 -0.72 -4.96
CA LEU A 22 -4.27 -1.13 -3.96
C LEU A 22 -2.87 -1.23 -4.58
N LEU A 23 -2.75 -1.95 -5.71
CA LEU A 23 -1.48 -2.13 -6.41
C LEU A 23 -0.93 -0.82 -6.97
N HIS A 24 -1.79 0.06 -7.48
CA HIS A 24 -1.36 1.38 -7.94
C HIS A 24 -0.80 2.23 -6.80
N SER A 25 -1.40 2.16 -5.60
CA SER A 25 -0.87 2.84 -4.42
C SER A 25 0.47 2.27 -3.97
N LEU A 26 0.62 0.94 -4.03
CA LEU A 26 1.88 0.25 -3.76
C LEU A 26 2.99 0.68 -4.74
N ASP A 27 2.69 0.71 -6.04
CA ASP A 27 3.64 1.15 -7.07
C ASP A 27 4.15 2.57 -6.79
N HIS A 28 3.27 3.46 -6.33
CA HIS A 28 3.67 4.82 -5.97
C HIS A 28 4.56 4.87 -4.73
N CYS A 29 4.26 4.08 -3.69
CA CYS A 29 5.13 3.92 -2.52
C CYS A 29 6.52 3.42 -2.92
N LEU A 30 6.60 2.36 -3.74
CA LEU A 30 7.87 1.80 -4.23
C LEU A 30 8.66 2.80 -5.07
N LEU A 31 7.98 3.55 -5.96
CA LEU A 31 8.63 4.59 -6.76
C LEU A 31 9.27 5.66 -5.87
N MET A 32 8.60 6.09 -4.81
CA MET A 32 9.16 7.10 -3.90
C MET A 32 10.28 6.51 -3.02
N ALA A 33 10.16 5.25 -2.61
CA ALA A 33 11.20 4.55 -1.86
C ALA A 33 12.50 4.46 -2.68
N ASN A 34 12.41 4.04 -3.94
CA ASN A 34 13.57 3.97 -4.84
C ASN A 34 14.20 5.35 -5.04
N LYS A 35 13.40 6.41 -5.23
CA LYS A 35 13.92 7.79 -5.33
C LYS A 35 14.64 8.24 -4.05
N PHE A 36 14.16 7.81 -2.88
CA PHE A 36 14.85 8.12 -1.63
C PHE A 36 16.16 7.35 -1.52
N GLU A 37 16.19 6.06 -1.87
CA GLU A 37 17.40 5.25 -1.90
C GLU A 37 18.46 5.86 -2.84
N GLU A 38 18.05 6.29 -4.04
CA GLU A 38 18.95 6.91 -5.02
C GLU A 38 19.53 8.25 -4.57
N THR A 39 18.75 9.06 -3.85
CA THR A 39 19.11 10.46 -3.56
C THR A 39 19.58 10.72 -2.14
N GLY A 40 19.14 9.92 -1.16
CA GLY A 40 19.37 10.12 0.26
C GLY A 40 18.77 11.42 0.83
N LYS A 41 17.94 12.16 0.08
CA LYS A 41 17.46 13.48 0.48
C LYS A 41 16.23 13.40 1.38
N ALA A 42 16.16 14.29 2.37
CA ALA A 42 15.02 14.41 3.28
C ALA A 42 13.68 14.68 2.55
N GLU A 43 13.70 15.45 1.46
CA GLU A 43 12.49 15.71 0.66
C GLU A 43 11.89 14.42 0.08
N HIS A 44 12.74 13.50 -0.37
CA HIS A 44 12.32 12.21 -0.91
C HIS A 44 11.89 11.24 0.19
N PHE A 45 12.52 11.31 1.37
CA PHE A 45 12.06 10.57 2.55
C PHE A 45 10.62 10.94 2.95
N VAL A 46 10.31 12.25 3.00
CA VAL A 46 8.95 12.72 3.34
C VAL A 46 7.93 12.26 2.31
N ARG A 47 8.27 12.36 1.01
CA ARG A 47 7.40 11.89 -0.08
C ARG A 47 7.19 10.38 -0.04
N MET A 48 8.24 9.61 0.21
CA MET A 48 8.16 8.16 0.42
C MET A 48 7.23 7.82 1.57
N LYS A 49 7.45 8.44 2.74
CA LYS A 49 6.62 8.21 3.92
C LYS A 49 5.14 8.45 3.62
N SER A 50 4.80 9.58 3.02
CA SER A 50 3.41 9.92 2.69
C SER A 50 2.79 8.95 1.66
N ALA A 51 3.54 8.54 0.64
CA ALA A 51 3.07 7.58 -0.36
C ALA A 51 2.82 6.20 0.25
N CYS A 52 3.69 5.74 1.14
CA CYS A 52 3.54 4.44 1.81
C CYS A 52 2.45 4.46 2.90
N GLU A 53 2.26 5.58 3.59
CA GLU A 53 1.11 5.78 4.49
C GLU A 53 -0.21 5.66 3.72
N SER A 54 -0.29 6.25 2.52
CA SER A 54 -1.48 6.14 1.66
C SER A 54 -1.78 4.69 1.27
N PHE A 55 -0.74 3.91 0.96
CA PHE A 55 -0.88 2.48 0.67
C PHE A 55 -1.38 1.70 1.89
N LEU A 56 -0.79 1.92 3.06
CA LEU A 56 -1.19 1.25 4.30
C LEU A 56 -2.62 1.62 4.72
N GLU A 57 -3.03 2.87 4.52
CA GLU A 57 -4.42 3.30 4.76
C GLU A 57 -5.39 2.58 3.83
N GLU A 58 -5.05 2.42 2.55
CA GLU A 58 -5.90 1.72 1.60
C GLU A 58 -6.00 0.22 1.93
N LEU A 59 -4.88 -0.41 2.29
CA LEU A 59 -4.87 -1.80 2.78
C LEU A 59 -5.75 -1.96 4.03
N ALA A 60 -5.61 -1.05 5.01
CA ALA A 60 -6.39 -1.08 6.24
C ALA A 60 -7.89 -0.88 6.00
N LYS A 61 -8.29 -0.10 4.98
CA LYS A 61 -9.71 0.02 4.59
C LYS A 61 -10.26 -1.31 4.12
N PHE A 62 -9.51 -2.05 3.30
CA PHE A 62 -9.92 -3.36 2.82
C PHE A 62 -9.97 -4.39 3.95
N GLU A 63 -9.00 -4.38 4.86
CA GLU A 63 -9.02 -5.23 6.04
C GLU A 63 -10.24 -4.98 6.94
N LYS A 64 -10.70 -3.72 7.05
CA LYS A 64 -11.91 -3.35 7.81
C LYS A 64 -13.23 -3.71 7.11
N GLN A 65 -13.20 -3.93 5.80
CA GLN A 65 -14.38 -4.36 5.04
C GLN A 65 -14.59 -5.88 5.10
N ALA A 66 -13.59 -6.63 5.57
CA ALA A 66 -13.63 -8.08 5.77
C ALA A 66 -14.32 -8.49 7.07
#